data_AF-A0AAD9GTA8-F1
#
_entry.id   AF-A0AAD9GTA8-F1
#
_cell.length_a   1.000
_cell.length_b   1.000
_cell.length_c   1.000
_cell.angle_alpha   90.00
_cell.angle_beta   90.00
_cell.angle_gamma   90.00
#
_symmetry.space_group_name_H-M   'P 1'
#
loop_
_entity.id
_entity.type
_entity.pdbx_description
1 polymer ?
#
loop_
_entity_poly.entity_id
_entity_poly.type
_entity_poly.pdbx_seq_one_letter_code
_entity_poly.pdbx_strand_id
1 'polypeptide(L)'
;MSFEESVTAFYVALAEEQLDQVCQALSEMRVSAIRSSDGDQEVAAVRDEMLRNCEAKAQTLQATALSRLQQACTGSDVDVDAALTAFARCSALGAADEAAAKFSSCLSRIFATQAKASMDHVRSSKQTAKVNEHGYIDRAFYVESLSELLTGATDIMNAVADVTGEIQVLKQVLEPIHASCADIALQMVQMYAGDARMAAWERRANAQAQRDPRQVLEGDDVEADESLQMIDLFLDELAFIIRVLASYTAFLATVCEGLGQDATGGFQVKVQELCGVYVLLERFYVFQSVHKATAIAEPQELEHGVYVSSVVEDVSFVLNKAFFRASQWCVRRSFDDSLTIYLLVSLDVLVV
;
A
#
# COMPACT_ATOMS: atom_id res chain seq x y z
N MET A 1 -23.04 -11.42 -26.45
CA MET A 1 -24.22 -11.37 -27.35
C MET A 1 -24.11 -10.15 -28.27
N SER A 2 -24.88 -10.11 -29.35
CA SER A 2 -25.09 -8.86 -30.10
C SER A 2 -25.90 -7.85 -29.27
N PHE A 3 -25.93 -6.58 -29.68
CA PHE A 3 -26.74 -5.57 -29.00
C PHE A 3 -28.22 -5.97 -29.01
N GLU A 4 -28.72 -6.46 -30.16
CA GLU A 4 -30.11 -6.82 -30.39
C GLU A 4 -30.52 -8.06 -29.58
N GLU A 5 -29.63 -9.04 -29.43
CA GLU A 5 -29.81 -10.19 -28.53
C GLU A 5 -29.92 -9.73 -27.08
N SER A 6 -29.08 -8.78 -26.67
CA SER A 6 -29.06 -8.24 -25.30
C SER A 6 -30.33 -7.45 -24.98
N VAL A 7 -30.87 -6.68 -25.94
CA VAL A 7 -32.17 -6.01 -25.81
C VAL A 7 -33.30 -7.02 -25.65
N THR A 8 -33.27 -8.12 -26.42
CA THR A 8 -34.29 -9.17 -26.33
C THR A 8 -34.24 -9.85 -24.97
N ALA A 9 -33.04 -10.24 -24.52
CA ALA A 9 -32.83 -10.81 -23.19
C ALA A 9 -33.31 -9.88 -22.07
N PHE A 10 -33.05 -8.58 -22.20
CA PHE A 10 -33.52 -7.57 -21.25
C PHE A 10 -35.05 -7.56 -21.10
N TYR A 11 -35.80 -7.54 -22.20
CA TYR A 11 -37.26 -7.47 -22.13
C TYR A 11 -37.88 -8.76 -21.57
N VAL A 12 -37.30 -9.92 -21.87
CA VAL A 12 -37.71 -11.20 -21.26
C VAL A 12 -37.45 -11.17 -19.76
N ALA A 13 -36.22 -10.83 -19.34
CA ALA A 13 -35.85 -10.77 -17.94
C ALA A 13 -36.67 -9.74 -17.14
N LEU A 14 -36.97 -8.58 -17.75
CA LEU A 14 -37.78 -7.54 -17.13
C LEU A 14 -39.23 -8.01 -16.93
N ALA A 15 -39.81 -8.70 -17.91
CA ALA A 15 -41.16 -9.26 -17.79
C ALA A 15 -41.27 -10.35 -16.72
N GLU A 16 -40.18 -11.08 -16.48
CA GLU A 16 -40.08 -12.10 -15.44
C GLU A 16 -39.55 -11.56 -14.09
N GLU A 17 -39.32 -10.25 -13.98
CA GLU A 17 -38.76 -9.57 -12.80
C GLU A 17 -37.40 -10.16 -12.33
N GLN A 18 -36.61 -10.69 -13.27
CA GLN A 18 -35.33 -11.33 -13.00
C GLN A 18 -34.19 -10.31 -12.95
N LEU A 19 -34.04 -9.68 -11.78
CA LEU A 19 -33.06 -8.61 -11.53
C LEU A 19 -31.65 -8.92 -12.05
N ASP A 20 -31.14 -10.13 -11.82
CA ASP A 20 -29.78 -10.51 -12.24
C ASP A 20 -29.61 -10.51 -13.77
N GLN A 21 -30.59 -11.04 -14.48
CA GLN A 21 -30.56 -11.09 -15.94
C GLN A 21 -30.79 -9.71 -16.55
N VAL A 22 -31.61 -8.87 -15.91
CA VAL A 22 -31.77 -7.46 -16.30
C VAL A 22 -30.43 -6.71 -16.20
N CYS A 23 -29.74 -6.82 -15.06
CA CYS A 23 -28.44 -6.18 -14.87
C CYS A 23 -27.38 -6.69 -15.86
N GLN A 24 -27.34 -8.01 -16.09
CA GLN A 24 -26.42 -8.62 -17.05
C GLN A 24 -26.67 -8.11 -18.47
N ALA A 25 -27.93 -8.09 -18.93
CA ALA A 25 -28.29 -7.61 -20.26
C ALA A 25 -27.95 -6.13 -20.46
N LEU A 26 -28.16 -5.28 -19.43
CA LEU A 26 -27.73 -3.88 -19.44
C LEU A 26 -26.21 -3.72 -19.57
N SER A 27 -25.44 -4.51 -18.81
CA SER A 27 -23.99 -4.48 -18.90
C SER A 27 -23.50 -4.87 -20.30
N GLU A 28 -24.06 -5.92 -20.88
CA GLU A 28 -23.72 -6.36 -22.25
C GLU A 28 -24.10 -5.33 -23.31
N MET A 29 -25.26 -4.68 -23.17
CA MET A 29 -25.66 -3.58 -24.06
C MET A 29 -24.69 -2.40 -23.98
N ARG A 30 -24.27 -1.97 -22.79
CA ARG A 30 -23.29 -0.89 -22.59
C ARG A 30 -21.95 -1.22 -23.24
N VAL A 31 -21.44 -2.44 -23.03
CA VAL A 31 -20.19 -2.90 -23.65
C VAL A 31 -20.31 -2.93 -25.18
N SER A 32 -21.45 -3.41 -25.70
CA SER A 32 -21.68 -3.46 -27.15
C SER A 32 -21.81 -2.07 -27.77
N ALA A 33 -22.43 -1.12 -27.08
CA ALA A 33 -22.56 0.27 -27.52
C ALA A 33 -21.17 0.95 -27.65
N ILE A 34 -20.29 0.79 -26.65
CA ILE A 34 -18.93 1.34 -26.67
C ILE A 34 -18.10 0.78 -27.84
N ARG A 35 -18.16 -0.54 -28.06
CA ARG A 35 -17.41 -1.22 -29.13
C ARG A 35 -17.89 -0.88 -30.55
N SER A 36 -19.11 -0.36 -30.68
CA SER A 36 -19.72 -0.05 -31.98
C SER A 36 -19.47 1.39 -32.45
N SER A 37 -18.70 2.18 -31.70
CA SER A 37 -18.45 3.61 -31.97
C SER A 37 -17.66 3.92 -33.26
N ASP A 38 -17.12 2.89 -33.94
CA ASP A 38 -16.44 3.00 -35.25
C ASP A 38 -17.39 2.87 -36.47
N GLY A 39 -18.71 2.76 -36.26
CA GLY A 39 -19.73 2.57 -37.31
C GLY A 39 -20.60 3.78 -37.65
N ASP A 40 -21.60 3.55 -38.51
CA ASP A 40 -22.59 4.53 -39.00
C ASP A 40 -23.29 5.29 -37.84
N GLN A 41 -23.18 6.62 -37.83
CA GLN A 41 -23.64 7.49 -36.74
C GLN A 41 -25.14 7.35 -36.45
N GLU A 42 -25.96 7.09 -37.48
CA GLU A 42 -27.41 6.90 -37.29
C GLU A 42 -27.72 5.60 -36.53
N VAL A 43 -26.98 4.52 -36.79
CA VAL A 43 -27.15 3.24 -36.11
C VAL A 43 -26.69 3.33 -34.66
N ALA A 44 -25.59 4.04 -34.40
CA ALA A 44 -25.13 4.32 -33.04
C ALA A 44 -26.18 5.13 -32.25
N ALA A 45 -26.76 6.18 -32.84
CA ALA A 45 -27.80 6.99 -32.20
C ALA A 45 -29.06 6.18 -31.84
N VAL A 46 -29.49 5.26 -32.70
CA VAL A 46 -30.62 4.37 -32.41
C VAL A 46 -30.30 3.43 -31.26
N ARG A 47 -29.10 2.83 -31.21
CA ARG A 47 -28.68 1.95 -30.11
C ARG A 47 -28.60 2.70 -28.78
N ASP A 48 -28.08 3.93 -28.78
CA ASP A 48 -28.03 4.76 -27.58
C ASP A 48 -29.43 5.14 -27.07
N GLU A 49 -30.39 5.40 -27.96
CA GLU A 49 -31.78 5.63 -27.57
C GLU A 49 -32.43 4.35 -27.02
N MET A 50 -32.18 3.19 -27.63
CA MET A 50 -32.68 1.91 -27.14
C MET A 50 -32.11 1.56 -25.77
N LEU A 51 -30.80 1.79 -25.55
CA LEU A 51 -30.15 1.60 -24.27
C LEU A 51 -30.77 2.51 -23.20
N ARG A 52 -30.92 3.81 -23.48
CA ARG A 52 -31.55 4.76 -22.55
C ARG A 52 -33.00 4.36 -22.20
N ASN A 53 -33.76 3.83 -23.16
CA ASN A 53 -35.11 3.32 -22.90
C ASN A 53 -35.09 2.09 -21.97
N CYS A 54 -34.17 1.16 -22.21
CA CYS A 54 -33.99 -0.01 -21.34
C CYS A 54 -33.56 0.42 -19.93
N GLU A 55 -32.62 1.35 -19.80
CA GLU A 55 -32.19 1.88 -18.50
C GLU A 55 -33.35 2.53 -17.74
N ALA A 56 -34.15 3.38 -18.40
CA ALA A 56 -35.33 3.99 -17.79
C ALA A 56 -36.37 2.95 -17.32
N LYS A 57 -36.56 1.87 -18.09
CA LYS A 57 -37.46 0.78 -17.68
C LYS A 57 -36.89 -0.03 -16.51
N ALA A 58 -35.58 -0.25 -16.49
CA ALA A 58 -34.91 -0.99 -15.44
C ALA A 58 -34.99 -0.27 -14.07
N GLN A 59 -35.17 1.05 -14.07
CA GLN A 59 -35.37 1.83 -12.85
C GLN A 59 -36.56 1.34 -12.00
N THR A 60 -37.55 0.69 -12.61
CA THR A 60 -38.67 0.07 -11.88
C THR A 60 -38.23 -1.01 -10.88
N LEU A 61 -37.03 -1.59 -11.05
CA LEU A 61 -36.46 -2.60 -10.17
C LEU A 61 -35.51 -2.03 -9.10
N GLN A 62 -35.28 -0.70 -9.06
CA GLN A 62 -34.35 -0.08 -8.10
C GLN A 62 -34.73 -0.37 -6.65
N ALA A 63 -36.02 -0.24 -6.30
CA ALA A 63 -36.50 -0.51 -4.94
C ALA A 63 -36.19 -1.95 -4.51
N THR A 64 -36.32 -2.91 -5.42
CA THR A 64 -35.98 -4.32 -5.18
C THR A 64 -34.48 -4.49 -4.98
N ALA A 65 -33.64 -3.84 -5.78
CA ALA A 65 -32.19 -3.88 -5.64
C ALA A 65 -31.72 -3.29 -4.30
N LEU A 66 -32.25 -2.12 -3.92
CA LEU A 66 -31.97 -1.47 -2.65
C LEU A 66 -32.42 -2.33 -1.46
N SER A 67 -33.58 -2.98 -1.54
CA SER A 67 -34.04 -3.91 -0.52
C SER A 67 -33.11 -5.13 -0.40
N ARG A 68 -32.61 -5.67 -1.51
CA ARG A 68 -31.64 -6.79 -1.50
C ARG A 68 -30.30 -6.37 -0.90
N LEU A 69 -29.82 -5.17 -1.21
CA LEU A 69 -28.62 -4.60 -0.58
C LEU A 69 -28.81 -4.47 0.94
N GLN A 70 -29.96 -3.94 1.37
CA GLN A 70 -30.27 -3.83 2.79
C GLN A 70 -30.23 -5.20 3.48
N GLN A 71 -30.81 -6.23 2.87
CA GLN A 71 -30.77 -7.59 3.40
C GLN A 71 -29.33 -8.14 3.46
N ALA A 72 -28.55 -8.00 2.38
CA ALA A 72 -27.16 -8.43 2.34
C ALA A 72 -26.28 -7.73 3.38
N CYS A 73 -26.59 -6.48 3.71
CA CYS A 73 -25.86 -5.69 4.70
C CYS A 73 -26.35 -5.88 6.15
N THR A 74 -27.35 -6.73 6.38
CA THR A 74 -27.94 -6.96 7.71
C THR A 74 -27.32 -8.20 8.36
N GLY A 75 -27.05 -8.12 9.67
CA GLY A 75 -26.50 -9.24 10.45
C GLY A 75 -25.05 -9.01 10.89
N SER A 76 -24.56 -9.89 11.76
CA SER A 76 -23.18 -9.84 12.29
C SER A 76 -22.16 -10.46 11.35
N ASP A 77 -22.57 -11.47 10.57
CA ASP A 77 -21.72 -12.22 9.65
C ASP A 77 -22.15 -11.92 8.21
N VAL A 78 -21.71 -10.75 7.72
CA VAL A 78 -22.05 -10.29 6.37
C VAL A 78 -21.04 -10.86 5.38
N ASP A 79 -21.55 -11.53 4.37
CA ASP A 79 -20.79 -11.95 3.20
C ASP A 79 -20.47 -10.72 2.32
N VAL A 80 -19.18 -10.44 2.18
CA VAL A 80 -18.66 -9.30 1.40
C VAL A 80 -19.02 -9.44 -0.08
N ASP A 81 -18.96 -10.66 -0.64
CA ASP A 81 -19.25 -10.91 -2.05
C ASP A 81 -20.75 -10.72 -2.33
N ALA A 82 -21.61 -11.15 -1.40
CA ALA A 82 -23.05 -10.91 -1.48
C ALA A 82 -23.39 -9.42 -1.39
N ALA A 83 -22.72 -8.67 -0.50
CA ALA A 83 -22.90 -7.21 -0.37
C ALA A 83 -22.42 -6.47 -1.62
N LEU A 84 -21.25 -6.82 -2.16
CA LEU A 84 -20.71 -6.29 -3.42
C LEU A 84 -21.64 -6.57 -4.58
N THR A 85 -22.13 -7.82 -4.72
CA THR A 85 -23.07 -8.20 -5.77
C THR A 85 -24.37 -7.41 -5.67
N ALA A 86 -24.90 -7.22 -4.45
CA ALA A 86 -26.10 -6.42 -4.24
C ALA A 86 -25.89 -4.93 -4.57
N PHE A 87 -24.73 -4.38 -4.23
CA PHE A 87 -24.35 -3.03 -4.60
C PHE A 87 -24.15 -2.88 -6.11
N ALA A 88 -23.56 -3.86 -6.78
CA ALA A 88 -23.40 -3.88 -8.23
C ALA A 88 -24.72 -3.86 -8.98
N ARG A 89 -25.75 -4.55 -8.46
CA ARG A 89 -27.11 -4.42 -8.99
C ARG A 89 -27.68 -3.01 -8.82
N CYS A 90 -27.43 -2.36 -7.68
CA CYS A 90 -27.86 -0.97 -7.48
C CYS A 90 -27.15 -0.01 -8.44
N SER A 91 -25.83 -0.18 -8.61
CA SER A 91 -25.00 0.57 -9.57
C SER A 91 -25.50 0.38 -11.01
N ALA A 92 -25.73 -0.87 -11.43
CA ALA A 92 -26.20 -1.17 -12.78
C ALA A 92 -27.55 -0.51 -13.12
N LEU A 93 -28.40 -0.32 -12.12
CA LEU A 93 -29.72 0.32 -12.25
C LEU A 93 -29.70 1.84 -11.98
N GLY A 94 -28.54 2.46 -11.77
CA GLY A 94 -28.42 3.90 -11.53
C GLY A 94 -28.91 4.35 -10.15
N ALA A 95 -28.86 3.46 -9.14
CA ALA A 95 -29.19 3.75 -7.74
C ALA A 95 -27.93 3.71 -6.84
N ALA A 96 -26.76 3.98 -7.40
CA ALA A 96 -25.48 3.92 -6.69
C ALA A 96 -25.43 4.94 -5.54
N ASP A 97 -25.80 6.20 -5.79
CA ASP A 97 -25.85 7.28 -4.79
C ASP A 97 -26.74 6.93 -3.59
N GLU A 98 -27.94 6.40 -3.85
CA GLU A 98 -28.90 6.01 -2.81
C GLU A 98 -28.40 4.80 -1.98
N ALA A 99 -27.70 3.88 -2.64
CA ALA A 99 -27.12 2.69 -2.03
C ALA A 99 -25.83 2.97 -1.23
N ALA A 100 -25.07 4.00 -1.64
CA ALA A 100 -23.69 4.25 -1.22
C ALA A 100 -23.54 4.33 0.31
N ALA A 101 -24.42 5.08 0.98
CA ALA A 101 -24.35 5.24 2.44
C ALA A 101 -24.51 3.91 3.19
N LYS A 102 -25.46 3.08 2.75
CA LYS A 102 -25.75 1.79 3.39
C LYS A 102 -24.61 0.79 3.14
N PHE A 103 -24.13 0.74 1.91
CA PHE A 103 -23.04 -0.13 1.51
C PHE A 103 -21.72 0.26 2.19
N SER A 104 -21.39 1.55 2.19
CA SER A 104 -20.23 2.12 2.89
C SER A 104 -20.24 1.76 4.38
N SER A 105 -21.38 1.96 5.07
CA SER A 105 -21.52 1.59 6.48
C SER A 105 -21.32 0.08 6.71
N CYS A 106 -21.81 -0.76 5.80
CA CYS A 106 -21.64 -2.20 5.88
C CYS A 106 -20.17 -2.61 5.74
N LEU A 107 -19.51 -2.22 4.65
CA LEU A 107 -18.11 -2.55 4.39
C LEU A 107 -17.19 -1.98 5.46
N SER A 108 -17.41 -0.74 5.90
CA SER A 108 -16.62 -0.11 6.97
C SER A 108 -16.67 -0.93 8.26
N ARG A 109 -17.83 -1.49 8.63
CA ARG A 109 -17.96 -2.33 9.82
C ARG A 109 -17.21 -3.66 9.69
N ILE A 110 -17.31 -4.31 8.53
CA ILE A 110 -16.61 -5.57 8.25
C ILE A 110 -15.10 -5.33 8.34
N PHE A 111 -14.62 -4.32 7.61
CA PHE A 111 -13.21 -3.98 7.55
C PHE A 111 -12.66 -3.52 8.91
N ALA A 112 -13.40 -2.71 9.66
CA ALA A 112 -12.99 -2.31 11.01
C ALA A 112 -12.85 -3.52 11.96
N THR A 113 -13.64 -4.58 11.77
CA THR A 113 -13.52 -5.82 12.54
C THR A 113 -12.25 -6.58 12.15
N GLN A 114 -11.99 -6.72 10.84
CA GLN A 114 -10.77 -7.35 10.32
C GLN A 114 -9.50 -6.60 10.75
N ALA A 115 -9.51 -5.27 10.64
CA ALA A 115 -8.37 -4.43 11.02
C ALA A 115 -8.06 -4.53 12.53
N LYS A 116 -9.10 -4.57 13.38
CA LYS A 116 -8.93 -4.82 14.82
C LYS A 116 -8.38 -6.21 15.12
N ALA A 117 -8.88 -7.25 14.42
CA ALA A 117 -8.38 -8.61 14.58
C ALA A 117 -6.88 -8.71 14.21
N SER A 118 -6.45 -8.04 13.15
CA SER A 118 -5.03 -7.93 12.77
C SER A 118 -4.20 -7.25 13.87
N MET A 119 -4.71 -6.17 14.47
CA MET A 119 -4.06 -5.51 15.60
C MET A 119 -3.94 -6.41 16.84
N ASP A 120 -4.99 -7.16 17.16
CA ASP A 120 -5.00 -8.07 18.29
C ASP A 120 -4.07 -9.27 18.07
N HIS A 121 -3.93 -9.73 16.82
CA HIS A 121 -2.92 -10.71 16.43
C HIS A 121 -1.50 -10.18 16.69
N VAL A 122 -1.18 -8.96 16.24
CA VAL A 122 0.12 -8.32 16.52
C VAL A 122 0.40 -8.23 18.02
N ARG A 123 -0.59 -7.81 18.82
CA ARG A 123 -0.46 -7.73 20.29
C ARG A 123 -0.20 -9.10 20.91
N SER A 124 -0.88 -10.13 20.43
CA SER A 124 -0.72 -11.50 20.93
C SER A 124 0.66 -12.06 20.55
N SER A 125 1.06 -11.92 19.29
CA SER A 125 2.38 -12.33 18.80
C SER A 125 3.49 -11.67 19.60
N LYS A 126 3.41 -10.35 19.82
CA LYS A 126 4.34 -9.61 20.67
C LYS A 126 4.46 -10.18 22.09
N GLN A 127 3.35 -10.54 22.74
CA GLN A 127 3.37 -11.09 24.11
C GLN A 127 4.06 -12.46 24.18
N THR A 128 3.97 -13.25 23.11
CA THR A 128 4.56 -14.59 23.04
C THR A 128 5.96 -14.62 22.44
N ALA A 129 6.41 -13.50 21.86
CA ALA A 129 7.66 -13.42 21.14
C ALA A 129 8.84 -13.60 22.11
N LYS A 130 9.77 -14.49 21.74
CA LYS A 130 10.95 -14.78 22.56
C LYS A 130 12.02 -13.74 22.29
N VAL A 131 12.61 -13.25 23.38
CA VAL A 131 13.80 -12.41 23.32
C VAL A 131 15.01 -13.33 23.13
N ASN A 132 15.83 -13.07 22.12
CA ASN A 132 17.06 -13.81 21.89
C ASN A 132 18.18 -13.40 22.88
N GLU A 133 19.34 -14.06 22.79
CA GLU A 133 20.49 -13.83 23.68
C GLU A 133 21.01 -12.38 23.65
N HIS A 134 20.71 -11.63 22.59
CA HIS A 134 21.12 -10.23 22.39
C HIS A 134 20.02 -9.22 22.76
N GLY A 135 18.92 -9.67 23.39
CA GLY A 135 17.83 -8.78 23.78
C GLY A 135 16.88 -8.40 22.64
N TYR A 136 16.95 -9.09 21.50
CA TYR A 136 16.14 -8.83 20.30
C TYR A 136 14.91 -9.73 20.23
N ILE A 137 13.82 -9.16 19.75
CA ILE A 137 12.58 -9.86 19.42
C ILE A 137 12.45 -9.88 17.90
N ASP A 138 12.15 -11.05 17.33
CA ASP A 138 11.77 -11.16 15.92
C ASP A 138 10.47 -10.38 15.67
N ARG A 139 10.56 -9.34 14.83
CA ARG A 139 9.48 -8.39 14.55
C ARG A 139 8.80 -8.64 13.21
N ALA A 140 9.07 -9.76 12.54
CA ALA A 140 8.45 -10.12 11.26
C ALA A 140 6.91 -10.05 11.31
N PHE A 141 6.31 -10.37 12.46
CA PHE A 141 4.85 -10.31 12.64
C PHE A 141 4.25 -8.92 12.43
N TYR A 142 4.99 -7.83 12.65
CA TYR A 142 4.53 -6.47 12.34
C TYR A 142 4.43 -6.27 10.82
N VAL A 143 5.45 -6.73 10.10
CA VAL A 143 5.58 -6.60 8.66
C VAL A 143 4.51 -7.41 7.95
N GLU A 144 4.29 -8.66 8.39
CA GLU A 144 3.26 -9.55 7.88
C GLU A 144 1.87 -8.96 8.09
N SER A 145 1.55 -8.54 9.33
CA SER A 145 0.23 -8.00 9.66
C SER A 145 -0.07 -6.68 8.93
N LEU A 146 0.94 -5.80 8.77
CA LEU A 146 0.81 -4.59 7.95
C LEU A 146 0.54 -4.92 6.48
N SER A 147 1.27 -5.90 5.92
CA SER A 147 1.09 -6.33 4.54
C SER A 147 -0.31 -6.91 4.31
N GLU A 148 -0.78 -7.78 5.20
CA GLU A 148 -2.11 -8.38 5.13
C GLU A 148 -3.22 -7.32 5.22
N LEU A 149 -3.11 -6.39 6.18
CA LEU A 149 -4.09 -5.31 6.37
C LEU A 149 -4.22 -4.44 5.12
N LEU A 150 -3.10 -4.01 4.55
CA LEU A 150 -3.07 -3.08 3.42
C LEU A 150 -3.43 -3.78 2.10
N THR A 151 -3.08 -5.06 1.96
CA THR A 151 -3.50 -5.88 0.82
C THR A 151 -5.02 -6.11 0.86
N GLY A 152 -5.57 -6.52 2.00
CA GLY A 152 -7.02 -6.70 2.17
C GLY A 152 -7.82 -5.42 1.93
N ALA A 153 -7.30 -4.25 2.36
CA ALA A 153 -7.90 -2.96 2.00
C ALA A 153 -7.87 -2.72 0.48
N THR A 154 -6.72 -2.96 -0.15
CA THR A 154 -6.52 -2.79 -1.59
C THR A 154 -7.48 -3.66 -2.40
N ASP A 155 -7.63 -4.93 -2.03
CA ASP A 155 -8.49 -5.89 -2.72
C ASP A 155 -9.97 -5.48 -2.66
N ILE A 156 -10.46 -5.10 -1.47
CA ILE A 156 -11.84 -4.63 -1.31
C ILE A 156 -12.06 -3.32 -2.07
N MET A 157 -11.11 -2.38 -2.00
CA MET A 157 -11.23 -1.10 -2.70
C MET A 157 -11.24 -1.28 -4.23
N ASN A 158 -10.43 -2.18 -4.77
CA ASN A 158 -10.47 -2.56 -6.18
C ASN A 158 -11.82 -3.19 -6.57
N ALA A 159 -12.31 -4.13 -5.77
CA ALA A 159 -13.61 -4.76 -6.02
C ALA A 159 -14.76 -3.74 -6.05
N VAL A 160 -14.69 -2.68 -5.23
CA VAL A 160 -15.66 -1.58 -5.28
C VAL A 160 -15.45 -0.70 -6.52
N ALA A 161 -14.20 -0.41 -6.89
CA ALA A 161 -13.86 0.37 -8.08
C ALA A 161 -14.29 -0.32 -9.39
N ASP A 162 -14.31 -1.65 -9.42
CA ASP A 162 -14.80 -2.44 -10.56
C ASP A 162 -16.33 -2.35 -10.71
N VAL A 163 -17.05 -1.94 -9.66
CA VAL A 163 -18.52 -1.91 -9.63
C VAL A 163 -19.10 -0.55 -10.02
N THR A 164 -18.39 0.55 -9.76
CA THR A 164 -18.85 1.90 -10.09
C THR A 164 -17.69 2.81 -10.48
N GLY A 165 -17.90 3.61 -11.52
CA GLY A 165 -16.97 4.66 -11.94
C GLY A 165 -17.33 6.05 -11.39
N GLU A 166 -18.41 6.16 -10.61
CA GLU A 166 -18.87 7.44 -10.08
C GLU A 166 -17.97 7.91 -8.93
N ILE A 167 -17.17 8.95 -9.18
CA ILE A 167 -16.13 9.43 -8.26
C ILE A 167 -16.69 9.76 -6.86
N GLN A 168 -17.89 10.36 -6.77
CA GLN A 168 -18.49 10.72 -5.50
C GLN A 168 -18.91 9.50 -4.68
N VAL A 169 -19.51 8.49 -5.34
CA VAL A 169 -19.88 7.22 -4.73
C VAL A 169 -18.64 6.45 -4.28
N LEU A 170 -17.61 6.37 -5.15
CA LEU A 170 -16.34 5.75 -4.82
C LEU A 170 -15.75 6.40 -3.56
N LYS A 171 -15.62 7.72 -3.55
CA LYS A 171 -15.06 8.42 -2.39
C LYS A 171 -15.85 8.13 -1.11
N GLN A 172 -17.19 8.18 -1.17
CA GLN A 172 -18.06 7.90 -0.02
C GLN A 172 -17.91 6.47 0.54
N VAL A 173 -17.62 5.49 -0.30
CA VAL A 173 -17.44 4.09 0.11
C VAL A 173 -16.01 3.80 0.57
N LEU A 174 -15.01 4.31 -0.15
CA LEU A 174 -13.61 3.98 0.09
C LEU A 174 -12.98 4.78 1.26
N GLU A 175 -13.43 6.00 1.51
CA GLU A 175 -12.85 6.88 2.53
C GLU A 175 -12.94 6.31 3.96
N PRO A 176 -14.07 5.73 4.41
CA PRO A 176 -14.13 5.07 5.72
C PRO A 176 -13.24 3.82 5.83
N ILE A 177 -13.05 3.08 4.73
CA ILE A 177 -12.16 1.92 4.70
C ILE A 177 -10.71 2.40 4.85
N HIS A 178 -10.33 3.43 4.10
CA HIS A 178 -9.01 4.06 4.21
C HIS A 178 -8.75 4.57 5.63
N ALA A 179 -9.69 5.32 6.21
CA ALA A 179 -9.53 5.89 7.55
C ALA A 179 -9.28 4.81 8.61
N SER A 180 -10.05 3.72 8.59
CA SER A 180 -9.85 2.60 9.52
C SER A 180 -8.53 1.86 9.26
N CYS A 181 -8.13 1.69 8.00
CA CYS A 181 -6.88 1.04 7.63
C CYS A 181 -5.67 1.87 8.08
N ALA A 182 -5.69 3.17 7.77
CA ALA A 182 -4.64 4.11 8.10
C ALA A 182 -4.43 4.21 9.62
N ASP A 183 -5.51 4.32 10.41
CA ASP A 183 -5.42 4.37 11.86
C ASP A 183 -4.72 3.13 12.45
N ILE A 184 -5.14 1.93 12.05
CA ILE A 184 -4.54 0.68 12.55
C ILE A 184 -3.10 0.52 12.07
N ALA A 185 -2.82 0.82 10.79
CA ALA A 185 -1.46 0.76 10.26
C ALA A 185 -0.51 1.71 11.00
N LEU A 186 -0.95 2.94 11.30
CA LEU A 186 -0.17 3.91 12.07
C LEU A 186 0.07 3.44 13.51
N GLN A 187 -0.92 2.81 14.15
CA GLN A 187 -0.74 2.21 15.47
C GLN A 187 0.27 1.05 15.45
N MET A 188 0.24 0.19 14.44
CA MET A 188 1.21 -0.90 14.27
C MET A 188 2.63 -0.35 14.04
N VAL A 189 2.79 0.65 13.17
CA VAL A 189 4.06 1.34 12.93
C VAL A 189 4.60 1.97 14.21
N GLN A 190 3.73 2.59 15.01
CA GLN A 190 4.12 3.19 16.30
C GLN A 190 4.60 2.14 17.30
N MET A 191 3.91 0.98 17.38
CA MET A 191 4.34 -0.13 18.23
C MET A 191 5.68 -0.71 17.77
N TYR A 192 5.84 -0.92 16.46
CA TYR A 192 7.09 -1.34 15.86
C TYR A 192 8.24 -0.39 16.18
N ALA A 193 8.05 0.93 15.99
CA ALA A 193 9.07 1.94 16.26
C ALA A 193 9.51 1.95 17.74
N GLY A 194 8.57 1.69 18.66
CA GLY A 194 8.86 1.52 20.08
C GLY A 194 9.74 0.29 20.36
N ASP A 195 9.37 -0.85 19.79
CA ASP A 195 10.10 -2.12 20.00
C ASP A 195 11.46 -2.15 19.31
N ALA A 196 11.57 -1.57 18.10
CA ALA A 196 12.82 -1.38 17.38
C ALA A 196 13.72 -0.29 18.02
N ARG A 197 13.19 0.45 19.02
CA ARG A 197 13.87 1.57 19.68
C ARG A 197 14.37 2.62 18.68
N MET A 198 13.55 2.89 17.66
CA MET A 198 13.88 3.78 16.54
C MET A 198 14.47 5.13 16.99
N ALA A 199 13.85 5.79 17.96
CA ALA A 199 14.34 7.06 18.50
C ALA A 199 15.71 6.98 19.21
N ALA A 200 16.13 5.81 19.69
CA ALA A 200 17.48 5.62 20.21
C ALA A 200 18.50 5.55 19.07
N TRP A 201 18.17 4.87 17.98
CA TRP A 201 19.00 4.81 16.79
C TRP A 201 19.13 6.18 16.12
N GLU A 202 18.05 6.92 15.98
CA GLU A 202 18.08 8.28 15.42
C GLU A 202 18.98 9.21 16.24
N ARG A 203 18.92 9.14 17.57
CA ARG A 203 19.82 9.94 18.43
C ARG A 203 21.29 9.58 18.23
N ARG A 204 21.62 8.29 18.07
CA ARG A 204 22.99 7.85 17.78
C ARG A 204 23.44 8.33 16.40
N ALA A 205 22.62 8.14 15.38
CA ALA A 205 22.90 8.58 14.02
C ALA A 205 23.12 10.10 13.95
N ASN A 206 22.28 10.89 14.62
CA ASN A 206 22.45 12.34 14.69
C ASN A 206 23.71 12.75 15.46
N ALA A 207 24.02 12.10 16.57
CA ALA A 207 25.25 12.36 17.32
C ALA A 207 26.50 12.06 16.49
N GLN A 208 26.50 10.96 15.73
CA GLN A 208 27.56 10.62 14.77
C GLN A 208 27.64 11.66 13.65
N ALA A 209 26.50 12.13 13.12
CA ALA A 209 26.45 13.12 12.05
C ALA A 209 27.04 14.49 12.43
N GLN A 210 27.01 14.84 13.72
CA GLN A 210 27.52 16.12 14.24
C GLN A 210 29.03 16.11 14.51
N ARG A 211 29.68 14.95 14.48
CA ARG A 211 31.13 14.85 14.69
C ARG A 211 31.88 15.23 13.41
N ASP A 212 33.05 15.85 13.57
CA ASP A 212 33.93 16.16 12.44
C ASP A 212 34.42 14.85 11.80
N PRO A 213 34.16 14.59 10.51
CA PRO A 213 34.57 13.37 9.82
C PRO A 213 36.06 13.06 9.99
N ARG A 214 36.91 14.09 10.06
CA ARG A 214 38.37 13.95 10.20
C ARG A 214 38.80 13.51 11.59
N GLN A 215 38.04 13.85 12.63
CA GLN A 215 38.34 13.46 14.00
C GLN A 215 37.76 12.09 14.36
N VAL A 216 36.74 11.62 13.61
CA VAL A 216 36.11 10.32 13.85
C VAL A 216 36.96 9.16 13.33
N LEU A 217 37.66 9.35 12.21
CA LEU A 217 38.54 8.34 11.61
C LEU A 217 39.86 8.16 12.40
N GLU A 218 40.21 9.07 13.30
CA GLU A 218 41.39 8.98 14.17
C GLU A 218 41.10 8.28 15.51
N GLY A 219 39.83 8.00 15.84
CA GLY A 219 39.41 7.37 17.09
C GLY A 219 38.94 5.92 16.91
N ASP A 220 39.27 5.06 17.89
CA ASP A 220 38.79 3.65 18.00
C ASP A 220 37.27 3.52 18.25
N ASP A 221 36.46 4.55 18.00
CA ASP A 221 35.02 4.58 18.28
C ASP A 221 34.23 3.92 17.13
N VAL A 222 34.59 2.67 16.83
CA VAL A 222 33.91 1.79 15.87
C VAL A 222 32.72 1.12 16.56
N GLU A 223 31.56 1.12 15.91
CA GLU A 223 30.39 0.40 16.43
C GLU A 223 30.67 -1.11 16.53
N ALA A 224 30.21 -1.72 17.63
CA ALA A 224 30.33 -3.15 17.84
C ALA A 224 29.58 -3.95 16.75
N ASP A 225 30.08 -5.14 16.42
CA ASP A 225 29.53 -6.03 15.41
C ASP A 225 28.04 -6.31 15.62
N GLU A 226 27.64 -6.54 16.87
CA GLU A 226 26.25 -6.79 17.23
C GLU A 226 25.38 -5.55 16.97
N SER A 227 25.91 -4.35 17.20
CA SER A 227 25.23 -3.08 16.92
C SER A 227 25.01 -2.90 15.41
N LEU A 228 26.03 -3.20 14.60
CA LEU A 228 25.95 -3.14 13.13
C LEU A 228 24.97 -4.16 12.56
N GLN A 229 24.99 -5.40 13.04
CA GLN A 229 24.02 -6.43 12.63
C GLN A 229 22.58 -6.04 12.99
N MET A 230 22.40 -5.42 14.15
CA MET A 230 21.07 -5.01 14.63
C MET A 230 20.49 -3.85 13.82
N ILE A 231 21.30 -2.86 13.46
CA ILE A 231 20.81 -1.76 12.59
C ILE A 231 20.61 -2.24 11.15
N ASP A 232 21.42 -3.18 10.67
CA ASP A 232 21.27 -3.79 9.36
C ASP A 232 19.92 -4.52 9.22
N LEU A 233 19.57 -5.36 10.19
CA LEU A 233 18.27 -6.03 10.26
C LEU A 233 17.12 -5.02 10.41
N PHE A 234 17.31 -3.99 11.22
CA PHE A 234 16.33 -2.92 11.38
C PHE A 234 16.07 -2.17 10.06
N LEU A 235 17.11 -1.90 9.28
CA LEU A 235 17.00 -1.23 7.99
C LEU A 235 16.25 -2.10 6.97
N ASP A 236 16.47 -3.41 6.96
CA ASP A 236 15.72 -4.35 6.09
C ASP A 236 14.21 -4.32 6.41
N GLU A 237 13.86 -4.40 7.69
CA GLU A 237 12.46 -4.32 8.15
C GLU A 237 11.83 -2.95 7.84
N LEU A 238 12.55 -1.86 8.13
CA LEU A 238 12.07 -0.50 7.91
C LEU A 238 11.85 -0.23 6.41
N ALA A 239 12.79 -0.67 5.55
CA ALA A 239 12.65 -0.57 4.10
C ALA A 239 11.41 -1.33 3.61
N PHE A 240 11.13 -2.51 4.16
CA PHE A 240 9.92 -3.25 3.83
C PHE A 240 8.66 -2.49 4.26
N ILE A 241 8.60 -2.00 5.50
CA ILE A 241 7.45 -1.23 6.01
C ILE A 241 7.19 -0.02 5.11
N ILE A 242 8.24 0.75 4.78
CA ILE A 242 8.13 1.90 3.87
C ILE A 242 7.58 1.47 2.51
N ARG A 243 8.10 0.38 1.94
CA ARG A 243 7.66 -0.15 0.64
C ARG A 243 6.16 -0.46 0.63
N VAL A 244 5.65 -1.12 1.67
CA VAL A 244 4.22 -1.48 1.76
C VAL A 244 3.37 -0.22 1.89
N LEU A 245 3.72 0.70 2.80
CA LEU A 245 2.95 1.93 3.01
C LEU A 245 2.98 2.85 1.77
N ALA A 246 4.13 2.95 1.11
CA ALA A 246 4.27 3.72 -0.12
C ALA A 246 3.48 3.09 -1.27
N SER A 247 3.46 1.76 -1.38
CA SER A 247 2.66 1.04 -2.39
C SER A 247 1.17 1.29 -2.20
N TYR A 248 0.69 1.25 -0.95
CA TYR A 248 -0.69 1.59 -0.63
C TYR A 248 -1.01 3.06 -0.94
N THR A 249 -0.10 3.99 -0.62
CA THR A 249 -0.29 5.41 -0.97
C THR A 249 -0.40 5.63 -2.48
N ALA A 250 0.43 4.95 -3.27
CA ALA A 250 0.38 5.00 -4.73
C ALA A 250 -0.95 4.41 -5.24
N PHE A 251 -1.40 3.29 -4.66
CA PHE A 251 -2.67 2.69 -4.98
C PHE A 251 -3.86 3.64 -4.73
N LEU A 252 -3.91 4.32 -3.59
CA LEU A 252 -4.97 5.28 -3.28
C LEU A 252 -5.10 6.36 -4.35
N ALA A 253 -3.97 6.88 -4.84
CA ALA A 253 -3.95 7.87 -5.91
C ALA A 253 -4.46 7.33 -7.25
N THR A 254 -4.36 6.01 -7.49
CA THR A 254 -4.86 5.36 -8.71
C THR A 254 -6.33 4.98 -8.64
N VAL A 255 -6.84 4.57 -7.48
CA VAL A 255 -8.21 4.05 -7.34
C VAL A 255 -9.26 5.17 -7.26
N CYS A 256 -8.94 6.28 -6.58
CA CYS A 256 -9.85 7.40 -6.44
C CYS A 256 -9.06 8.69 -6.18
N GLU A 257 -9.14 9.65 -7.10
CA GLU A 257 -8.43 10.92 -6.97
C GLU A 257 -8.88 11.67 -5.70
N GLY A 258 -7.92 12.14 -4.92
CA GLY A 258 -8.18 12.85 -3.67
C GLY A 258 -8.50 11.95 -2.47
N LEU A 259 -8.48 10.62 -2.62
CA LEU A 259 -8.64 9.68 -1.51
C LEU A 259 -7.40 9.68 -0.60
N GLY A 260 -7.61 9.80 0.71
CA GLY A 260 -6.53 9.86 1.70
C GLY A 260 -5.74 11.18 1.70
N GLN A 261 -6.23 12.19 0.99
CA GLN A 261 -5.76 13.58 1.09
C GLN A 261 -6.54 14.34 2.17
N ASP A 262 -6.54 13.82 3.40
CA ASP A 262 -7.15 14.53 4.54
C ASP A 262 -6.36 15.78 4.90
N ALA A 263 -7.04 16.80 5.43
CA ALA A 263 -6.44 18.03 5.92
C ALA A 263 -5.40 17.82 7.05
N THR A 264 -5.37 16.64 7.67
CA THR A 264 -4.40 16.25 8.72
C THR A 264 -3.22 15.44 8.19
N GLY A 265 -3.26 14.92 6.96
CA GLY A 265 -2.11 14.28 6.28
C GLY A 265 -1.46 13.09 6.98
N GLY A 266 -2.02 12.55 8.06
CA GLY A 266 -1.29 11.72 9.03
C GLY A 266 -0.61 10.49 8.42
N PHE A 267 -1.29 9.77 7.53
CA PHE A 267 -0.73 8.57 6.90
C PHE A 267 0.44 8.90 5.95
N GLN A 268 0.23 9.81 5.00
CA GLN A 268 1.27 10.20 4.03
C GLN A 268 2.46 10.88 4.69
N VAL A 269 2.20 11.76 5.67
CA VAL A 269 3.23 12.40 6.50
C VAL A 269 4.04 11.33 7.22
N LYS A 270 3.40 10.31 7.80
CA LYS A 270 4.14 9.23 8.46
C LYS A 270 5.04 8.45 7.51
N VAL A 271 4.58 8.18 6.28
CA VAL A 271 5.42 7.54 5.26
C VAL A 271 6.65 8.41 4.95
N GLN A 272 6.47 9.73 4.81
CA GLN A 272 7.58 10.65 4.58
C GLN A 272 8.56 10.72 5.77
N GLU A 273 8.05 10.74 7.01
CA GLU A 273 8.87 10.68 8.22
C GLU A 273 9.73 9.41 8.24
N LEU A 274 9.13 8.24 7.96
CA LEU A 274 9.86 6.97 7.92
C LEU A 274 10.92 6.96 6.82
N CYS A 275 10.65 7.52 5.64
CA CYS A 275 11.67 7.73 4.61
C CYS A 275 12.86 8.56 5.12
N GLY A 276 12.59 9.64 5.86
CA GLY A 276 13.64 10.48 6.45
C GLY A 276 14.47 9.73 7.50
N VAL A 277 13.81 8.99 8.39
CA VAL A 277 14.47 8.13 9.39
C VAL A 277 15.32 7.08 8.70
N TYR A 278 14.81 6.41 7.67
CA TYR A 278 15.54 5.42 6.90
C TYR A 278 16.84 5.98 6.33
N VAL A 279 16.80 7.13 5.65
CA VAL A 279 18.01 7.76 5.07
C VAL A 279 19.05 8.10 6.15
N LEU A 280 18.60 8.65 7.29
CA LEU A 280 19.48 8.96 8.41
C LEU A 280 20.20 7.71 8.95
N LEU A 281 19.46 6.62 9.10
CA LEU A 281 19.97 5.37 9.65
C LEU A 281 20.83 4.61 8.64
N GLU A 282 20.48 4.61 7.35
CA GLU A 282 21.26 4.00 6.28
C GLU A 282 22.62 4.71 6.16
N ARG A 283 22.64 6.04 6.23
CA ARG A 283 23.89 6.82 6.28
C ARG A 283 24.75 6.41 7.48
N PHE A 284 24.15 6.27 8.66
CA PHE A 284 24.87 5.86 9.87
C PHE A 284 25.46 4.45 9.72
N TYR A 285 24.67 3.50 9.21
CA TYR A 285 25.10 2.12 8.97
C TYR A 285 26.27 2.06 7.97
N VAL A 286 26.16 2.75 6.82
CA VAL A 286 27.21 2.78 5.80
C VAL A 286 28.48 3.39 6.40
N PHE A 287 28.38 4.53 7.08
CA PHE A 287 29.53 5.19 7.68
C PHE A 287 30.27 4.27 8.66
N GLN A 288 29.54 3.64 9.60
CA GLN A 288 30.15 2.80 10.63
C GLN A 288 30.70 1.49 10.06
N SER A 289 30.04 0.91 9.05
CA SER A 289 30.54 -0.29 8.38
C SER A 289 31.83 -0.01 7.58
N VAL A 290 31.91 1.13 6.90
CA VAL A 290 33.13 1.57 6.19
C VAL A 290 34.25 1.90 7.17
N HIS A 291 33.94 2.61 8.26
CA HIS A 291 34.92 2.91 9.31
C HIS A 291 35.50 1.61 9.90
N LYS A 292 34.63 0.63 10.19
CA LYS A 292 35.04 -0.68 10.67
C LYS A 292 35.91 -1.42 9.66
N ALA A 293 35.52 -1.47 8.39
CA ALA A 293 36.30 -2.10 7.33
C ALA A 293 37.71 -1.49 7.22
N THR A 294 37.80 -0.16 7.35
CA THR A 294 39.07 0.57 7.36
C THR A 294 39.94 0.22 8.57
N ALA A 295 39.33 0.07 9.75
CA ALA A 295 40.04 -0.27 10.98
C ALA A 295 40.59 -1.71 11.00
N ILE A 296 39.94 -2.65 10.31
CA ILE A 296 40.35 -4.08 10.25
C ILE A 296 41.05 -4.45 8.94
N ALA A 297 41.41 -3.45 8.12
CA ALA A 297 41.94 -3.64 6.78
C ALA A 297 43.21 -4.51 6.76
N GLU A 298 43.18 -5.59 5.96
CA GLU A 298 44.34 -6.45 5.72
C GLU A 298 44.80 -6.37 4.25
N PRO A 299 46.12 -6.45 3.97
CA PRO A 299 46.60 -6.57 2.60
C PRO A 299 46.28 -7.96 2.05
N GLN A 300 45.55 -8.01 0.94
CA GLN A 300 45.23 -9.24 0.22
C GLN A 300 46.08 -9.34 -1.06
N GLU A 301 46.70 -10.50 -1.29
CA GLU A 301 47.49 -10.76 -2.51
C GLU A 301 46.56 -11.27 -3.63
N LEU A 302 46.39 -10.49 -4.70
CA LEU A 302 45.56 -10.86 -5.86
C LEU A 302 46.35 -11.68 -6.89
N GLU A 303 47.60 -11.29 -7.11
CA GLU A 303 48.57 -11.97 -7.97
C GLU A 303 49.96 -11.84 -7.33
N HIS A 304 50.94 -12.62 -7.81
CA HIS A 304 52.27 -12.61 -7.22
C HIS A 304 52.87 -11.20 -7.16
N GLY A 305 52.99 -10.65 -5.95
CA GLY A 305 53.52 -9.30 -5.72
C GLY A 305 52.53 -8.15 -5.98
N VAL A 306 51.24 -8.41 -6.20
CA VAL A 306 50.17 -7.41 -6.33
C VAL A 306 49.24 -7.50 -5.13
N TYR A 307 49.26 -6.47 -4.28
CA TYR A 307 48.43 -6.40 -3.08
C TYR A 307 47.34 -5.33 -3.22
N VAL A 308 46.13 -5.67 -2.78
CA VAL A 308 45.00 -4.75 -2.65
C VAL A 308 44.47 -4.80 -1.23
N SER A 309 43.99 -3.67 -0.72
CA SER A 309 43.39 -3.62 0.61
C SER A 309 42.01 -4.29 0.60
N SER A 310 41.73 -5.15 1.59
CA SER A 310 40.41 -5.77 1.80
C SER A 310 39.27 -4.76 1.88
N VAL A 311 39.57 -3.51 2.25
CA VAL A 311 38.63 -2.38 2.32
C VAL A 311 37.88 -2.18 1.01
N VAL A 312 38.54 -2.38 -0.14
CA VAL A 312 37.89 -2.17 -1.45
C VAL A 312 36.73 -3.14 -1.63
N GLU A 313 36.88 -4.40 -1.23
CA GLU A 313 35.83 -5.42 -1.33
C GLU A 313 34.73 -5.17 -0.29
N ASP A 314 35.12 -4.92 0.97
CA ASP A 314 34.19 -4.70 2.08
C ASP A 314 33.30 -3.46 1.86
N VAL A 315 33.90 -2.34 1.44
CA VAL A 315 33.17 -1.11 1.13
C VAL A 315 32.24 -1.33 -0.06
N SER A 316 32.71 -2.01 -1.11
CA SER A 316 31.86 -2.34 -2.27
C SER A 316 30.65 -3.18 -1.87
N PHE A 317 30.82 -4.15 -0.97
CA PHE A 317 29.74 -4.97 -0.43
C PHE A 317 28.72 -4.15 0.36
N VAL A 318 29.19 -3.29 1.29
CA VAL A 318 28.34 -2.42 2.10
C VAL A 318 27.52 -1.48 1.20
N LEU A 319 28.14 -0.85 0.22
CA LEU A 319 27.46 0.06 -0.71
C LEU A 319 26.47 -0.67 -1.59
N ASN A 320 26.84 -1.82 -2.16
CA ASN A 320 25.92 -2.61 -2.98
C ASN A 320 24.68 -3.03 -2.18
N LYS A 321 24.85 -3.41 -0.91
CA LYS A 321 23.73 -3.73 -0.02
C LYS A 321 22.82 -2.53 0.21
N ALA A 322 23.38 -1.36 0.52
CA ALA A 322 22.63 -0.12 0.73
C ALA A 322 21.85 0.29 -0.54
N PHE A 323 22.49 0.23 -1.72
CA PHE A 323 21.85 0.51 -3.00
C PHE A 323 20.73 -0.49 -3.31
N PHE A 324 20.97 -1.78 -3.10
CA PHE A 324 19.97 -2.81 -3.31
C PHE A 324 18.74 -2.56 -2.42
N ARG A 325 18.94 -2.30 -1.13
CA ARG A 325 17.85 -1.99 -0.20
C ARG A 325 17.08 -0.73 -0.61
N ALA A 326 17.78 0.35 -0.97
CA ALA A 326 17.15 1.59 -1.42
C ALA A 326 16.31 1.39 -2.69
N SER A 327 16.83 0.62 -3.66
CA SER A 327 16.14 0.35 -4.92
C SER A 327 14.80 -0.37 -4.73
N GLN A 328 14.64 -1.17 -3.67
CA GLN A 328 13.42 -1.95 -3.46
C GLN A 328 12.20 -1.12 -3.08
N TRP A 329 12.38 0.08 -2.53
CA TRP A 329 11.27 0.95 -2.11
C TRP A 329 11.17 2.25 -2.92
N CYS A 330 12.21 2.68 -3.63
CA CYS A 330 12.21 3.90 -4.45
C CYS A 330 11.44 3.80 -5.78
N VAL A 331 11.14 2.60 -6.31
CA VAL A 331 10.66 2.37 -7.69
C VAL A 331 9.30 3.04 -8.05
N ARG A 332 8.59 3.68 -7.11
CA ARG A 332 7.25 4.26 -7.37
C ARG A 332 7.06 5.74 -7.04
N ARG A 333 8.05 6.45 -6.52
CA ARG A 333 7.97 7.92 -6.38
C ARG A 333 9.06 8.55 -7.23
N SER A 334 8.74 9.65 -7.88
CA SER A 334 9.64 10.62 -8.52
C SER A 334 10.59 11.28 -7.51
N PHE A 335 11.38 10.45 -6.84
CA PHE A 335 12.49 10.78 -5.94
C PHE A 335 13.84 10.43 -6.60
N ASP A 336 13.85 10.27 -7.93
CA ASP A 336 14.96 9.75 -8.72
C ASP A 336 16.26 10.55 -8.54
N ASP A 337 16.16 11.86 -8.30
CA ASP A 337 17.35 12.72 -8.28
C ASP A 337 17.90 12.97 -6.87
N SER A 338 17.10 12.96 -5.81
CA SER A 338 17.56 13.48 -4.51
C SER A 338 18.25 12.44 -3.62
N LEU A 339 17.81 11.18 -3.63
CA LEU A 339 18.34 10.15 -2.72
C LEU A 339 19.69 9.61 -3.22
N THR A 340 19.80 9.39 -4.54
CA THR A 340 21.03 8.99 -5.22
C THR A 340 22.11 10.06 -5.05
N ILE A 341 21.74 11.34 -5.19
CA ILE A 341 22.65 12.47 -4.95
C ILE A 341 23.02 12.57 -3.47
N TYR A 342 22.11 12.39 -2.51
CA TYR A 342 22.47 12.47 -1.08
C TYR A 342 23.38 11.33 -0.61
N LEU A 343 23.19 10.11 -1.11
CA LEU A 343 24.08 8.98 -0.84
C LEU A 343 25.45 9.21 -1.48
N LEU A 344 25.52 9.67 -2.73
CA LEU A 344 26.77 10.01 -3.41
C LEU A 344 27.52 11.19 -2.78
N VAL A 345 26.82 12.26 -2.39
CA VAL A 345 27.41 13.43 -1.73
C VAL A 345 27.88 13.10 -0.31
N SER A 346 27.20 12.19 0.40
CA SER A 346 27.67 11.70 1.69
C SER A 346 28.92 10.80 1.54
N LEU A 347 29.12 10.17 0.38
CA LEU A 347 30.29 9.36 0.05
C LEU A 347 31.50 10.20 -0.37
N ASP A 348 31.30 11.35 -1.03
CA ASP A 348 32.39 12.30 -1.36
C ASP A 348 33.11 12.83 -0.11
N VAL A 349 32.46 12.79 1.07
CA VAL A 349 33.08 13.18 2.35
C VAL A 349 33.90 12.03 2.98
N LEU A 350 33.66 10.78 2.57
CA LEU A 350 34.35 9.58 3.08
C LEU A 350 35.58 9.17 2.24
N VAL A 351 35.70 9.67 1.01
CA VAL A 351 36.73 9.24 0.03
C VAL A 351 37.86 10.28 -0.16
N VAL A 352 37.83 11.42 0.55
CA VAL A 352 38.88 12.48 0.48
C VAL A 352 39.79 12.49 1.70
#